data_AF-A0A940QIU0-F1
#
_entry.id   AF-A0A940QIU0-F1
#
_cell.length_a   1.000
_cell.length_b   1.000
_cell.length_c   1.000
_cell.angle_alpha   90.00
_cell.angle_beta   90.00
_cell.angle_gamma   90.00
#
_symmetry.space_group_name_H-M   'P 1'
#
loop_
_entity.id
_entity.type
_entity.pdbx_description
1 polymer ?
#
loop_
_entity_poly.entity_id
_entity_poly.type
_entity_poly.pdbx_seq_one_letter_code
_entity_poly.pdbx_strand_id
1 'polypeptide(L)' 'MSRDEANLPARRLRVALDLFELGEAMLRQRLRRAQPAASEAEIEVAVAAWRTERTGAEHGDAPGKPRPWPLG' A
#
# COMPACT_ATOMS: atom_id res chain seq x y z
N MET A 1 -13.73 -6.99 29.73
CA MET A 1 -12.56 -6.91 28.84
C MET A 1 -11.50 -6.06 29.51
N SER A 2 -10.26 -6.53 29.53
CA SER A 2 -9.13 -5.71 30.00
C SER A 2 -8.93 -4.51 29.07
N ARG A 3 -8.39 -3.40 29.59
CA ARG A 3 -7.99 -2.24 28.79
C ARG A 3 -7.00 -2.63 27.67
N ASP A 4 -6.22 -3.68 27.89
CA ASP A 4 -5.29 -4.21 26.89
C ASP A 4 -6.00 -4.99 25.78
N GLU A 5 -7.05 -5.76 26.11
CA GLU A 5 -7.86 -6.47 25.12
C GLU A 5 -8.64 -5.49 24.24
N ALA A 6 -9.20 -4.43 24.84
CA ALA A 6 -9.89 -3.38 24.11
C ALA A 6 -8.94 -2.62 23.13
N ASN A 7 -7.65 -2.56 23.43
CA ASN A 7 -6.64 -1.92 22.58
C ASN A 7 -6.06 -2.83 21.48
N LEU A 8 -6.39 -4.12 21.49
CA LEU A 8 -5.83 -5.09 20.55
C LEU A 8 -6.09 -4.73 19.07
N PRO A 9 -7.31 -4.30 18.66
CA PRO A 9 -7.56 -3.90 17.27
C PRO A 9 -6.70 -2.71 16.84
N ALA A 10 -6.57 -1.69 17.70
CA ALA A 10 -5.75 -0.51 17.41
C ALA A 10 -4.25 -0.87 17.28
N ARG A 11 -3.75 -1.78 18.11
CA ARG A 11 -2.37 -2.28 18.00
C ARG A 11 -2.14 -3.04 16.70
N ARG A 12 -3.07 -3.93 16.32
CA ARG A 12 -2.99 -4.68 15.07
C ARG A 12 -3.03 -3.76 13.85
N LEU A 13 -3.87 -2.73 13.89
CA LEU A 13 -3.93 -1.74 12.81
C LEU A 13 -2.61 -0.99 12.67
N ARG A 14 -2.00 -0.52 13.77
CA ARG A 14 -0.68 0.14 13.69
C ARG A 14 0.39 -0.77 13.08
N VAL A 15 0.46 -2.02 13.53
CA VAL A 15 1.40 -3.00 12.94
C VAL A 15 1.14 -3.20 11.45
N ALA A 16 -0.12 -3.26 11.03
CA ALA A 16 -0.46 -3.39 9.61
C ALA A 16 0.00 -2.17 8.79
N LEU A 17 -0.15 -0.95 9.33
CA LEU A 17 0.33 0.28 8.69
C LEU A 17 1.86 0.32 8.62
N ASP A 18 2.55 -0.04 9.72
CA ASP A 18 4.01 -0.10 9.76
C ASP A 18 4.56 -1.09 8.71
N LEU A 19 3.92 -2.25 8.57
CA LEU A 19 4.29 -3.26 7.56
C LEU A 19 4.01 -2.78 6.13
N PHE A 20 2.93 -2.03 5.92
CA PHE A 20 2.62 -1.44 4.63
C PHE A 20 3.68 -0.42 4.21
N GLU A 21 4.05 0.50 5.10
CA GLU A 21 5.10 1.50 4.84
C GLU A 21 6.45 0.85 4.55
N LEU A 22 6.82 -0.18 5.31
CA LEU A 22 8.02 -0.98 5.07
C LEU A 22 7.99 -1.64 3.68
N GLY A 23 6.86 -2.25 3.31
CA GLY A 23 6.69 -2.89 2.01
C GLY A 23 6.88 -1.91 0.84
N GLU A 24 6.35 -0.69 0.95
CA GLU A 24 6.55 0.34 -0.06
C GLU A 24 8.00 0.81 -0.18
N ALA A 25 8.70 0.96 0.95
CA ALA A 25 10.11 1.34 0.94
C ALA A 25 10.96 0.29 0.20
N MET A 26 10.69 -0.99 0.46
CA MET A 26 11.33 -2.12 -0.22
C MET A 26 11.00 -2.15 -1.73
N LEU A 27 9.75 -1.87 -2.11
CA LEU A 27 9.33 -1.77 -3.50
C LEU A 27 10.08 -0.66 -4.24
N ARG A 28 10.14 0.56 -3.67
CA ARG A 28 10.88 1.68 -4.25
C ARG A 28 12.34 1.32 -4.47
N GLN A 29 12.98 0.69 -3.47
CA GLN A 29 14.37 0.25 -3.60
C GLN A 29 14.54 -0.82 -4.69
N ARG A 30 13.60 -1.77 -4.81
CA ARG A 30 13.59 -2.77 -5.89
C ARG A 30 13.46 -2.11 -7.26
N LEU A 31 12.56 -1.14 -7.42
CA LEU A 31 12.34 -0.43 -8.68
C LEU A 31 13.59 0.35 -9.11
N ARG A 32 14.22 1.09 -8.19
CA ARG A 32 15.49 1.81 -8.44
C ARG A 32 16.62 0.87 -8.90
N ARG A 33 16.70 -0.33 -8.33
CA ARG A 33 17.67 -1.35 -8.78
C ARG A 33 17.34 -1.91 -10.16
N ALA A 34 16.05 -2.14 -10.44
CA ALA A 34 15.60 -2.72 -11.71
C ALA A 34 15.68 -1.70 -12.87
N GLN A 35 15.51 -0.42 -12.57
CA GLN A 35 15.51 0.67 -13.55
C GLN A 35 16.38 1.83 -13.04
N PRO A 36 17.72 1.73 -13.14
CA PRO A 36 18.62 2.73 -12.57
C PRO A 36 18.49 4.13 -13.19
N ALA A 37 17.97 4.22 -14.42
CA ALA A 37 17.75 5.49 -15.12
C ALA A 37 16.36 6.10 -14.86
N ALA A 38 15.47 5.40 -14.15
CA ALA A 38 14.15 5.92 -13.85
C ALA A 38 14.27 7.14 -12.93
N SER A 39 13.59 8.21 -13.32
CA SER A 39 13.37 9.39 -12.49
C SER A 39 12.49 9.05 -11.29
N GLU A 40 12.55 9.88 -10.25
CA GLU A 40 11.70 9.71 -9.07
C GLU A 40 10.20 9.74 -9.43
N ALA A 41 9.81 10.54 -10.42
CA ALA A 41 8.43 10.59 -10.91
C ALA A 41 7.98 9.26 -11.54
N GLU A 42 8.84 8.62 -12.33
CA GLU A 42 8.56 7.30 -12.92
C GLU A 42 8.47 6.20 -11.86
N ILE A 43 9.32 6.28 -10.81
CA ILE A 43 9.23 5.37 -9.66
C ILE A 43 7.89 5.54 -8.94
N GLU A 44 7.44 6.77 -8.68
CA GLU A 44 6.15 7.00 -8.02
C GLU A 44 4.95 6.52 -8.86
N VAL A 45 5.00 6.67 -10.19
CA VAL A 45 3.99 6.09 -11.09
C VAL A 45 3.95 4.56 -10.97
N ALA A 46 5.12 3.91 -10.96
CA ALA A 46 5.20 2.46 -10.81
C ALA A 46 4.73 1.97 -9.42
N VAL A 47 5.01 2.72 -8.35
CA VAL A 47 4.48 2.44 -7.01
C VAL A 47 2.95 2.57 -6.99
N ALA A 48 2.40 3.61 -7.62
CA ALA A 48 0.95 3.80 -7.72
C ALA A 48 0.28 2.64 -8.47
N ALA A 49 0.85 2.21 -9.60
CA ALA A 49 0.35 1.05 -10.36
C ALA A 49 0.41 -0.24 -9.54
N TRP A 50 1.49 -0.46 -8.78
CA TRP A 50 1.58 -1.62 -7.89
C TRP A 50 0.50 -1.62 -6.81
N ARG A 51 0.15 -0.47 -6.22
CA ARG A 51 -0.93 -0.40 -5.21
C ARG A 51 -2.27 -0.86 -5.76
N THR A 52 -2.54 -0.58 -7.03
CA THR A 52 -3.81 -0.92 -7.70
C THR A 52 -3.84 -2.34 -8.24
N GLU A 53 -2.69 -2.90 -8.61
CA GLU A 53 -2.58 -4.20 -9.30
C GLU A 53 -1.85 -5.27 -8.47
N ARG A 54 -1.63 -5.03 -7.17
CA ARG A 54 -0.92 -5.97 -6.31
C ARG A 54 -1.60 -7.34 -6.35
N THR A 55 -0.78 -8.39 -6.47
CA THR A 55 -1.23 -9.78 -6.51
C THR A 55 -2.13 -10.09 -5.32
N GLY A 56 -3.33 -10.63 -5.58
CA GLY A 56 -4.34 -10.91 -4.57
C GLY A 56 -5.30 -9.75 -4.25
N ALA A 57 -5.09 -8.58 -4.87
CA ALA A 57 -6.02 -7.45 -4.82
C ALA A 57 -6.18 -6.81 -6.21
N GLU A 58 -6.17 -7.63 -7.29
CA GLU A 58 -6.29 -7.11 -8.67
C GLU A 58 -7.60 -6.34 -8.91
N HIS A 59 -8.59 -6.52 -8.03
CA HIS A 59 -9.89 -5.86 -8.07
C HIS A 59 -10.09 -4.88 -6.89
N GLY A 60 -9.02 -4.56 -6.17
CA GLY A 60 -9.06 -3.80 -4.92
C GLY A 60 -9.31 -4.64 -3.67
N ASP A 61 -9.19 -3.99 -2.50
CA ASP A 61 -9.29 -4.63 -1.18
C ASP A 61 -10.73 -4.80 -0.68
N ALA A 62 -11.70 -4.30 -1.43
CA ALA A 62 -13.11 -4.34 -1.07
C ALA A 62 -13.97 -4.76 -2.29
N PRO A 63 -15.08 -5.48 -2.06
CA PRO A 63 -16.03 -5.77 -3.13
C PRO A 63 -16.64 -4.46 -3.67
N GLY A 64 -16.57 -4.25 -4.98
CA GLY A 64 -17.19 -3.08 -5.63
C GLY A 64 -16.49 -2.66 -6.92
N LYS A 65 -17.06 -1.67 -7.61
CA LYS A 65 -16.40 -1.02 -8.75
C LYS A 65 -15.55 0.15 -8.25
N PRO A 66 -14.30 0.31 -8.72
CA PRO A 66 -13.52 1.51 -8.45
C PRO A 66 -14.29 2.77 -8.85
N ARG A 67 -14.22 3.82 -8.02
CA ARG A 67 -14.83 5.13 -8.27
C ARG A 67 -13.76 6.21 -8.17
N PRO A 68 -13.70 7.16 -9.09
CA PRO A 68 -12.81 8.31 -8.94
C PRO A 68 -13.24 9.17 -7.73
N TRP A 69 -12.28 9.79 -7.07
CA TRP A 69 -12.50 10.80 -6.04
C TRP A 69 -11.97 12.16 -6.54
N PRO A 70 -12.69 13.30 -6.37
CA PRO A 70 -14.00 13.42 -5.72
C PRO A 70 -15.10 12.71 -6.51
N LEU A 71 -16.13 12.25 -5.79
CA LEU A 71 -17.34 11.75 -6.43
C LEU A 71 -17.98 12.95 -7.15
N GLY A 72 -17.94 12.92 -8.48
CA GLY A 72 -18.72 13.84 -9.32
C GLY A 72 -20.22 13.61 -9.18
#